data_AF-E3NDV4-F1
#
_entry.id   AF-E3NDV4-F1
#
_cell.length_a   1.000
_cell.length_b   1.000
_cell.length_c   1.000
_cell.angle_alpha   90.00
_cell.angle_beta   90.00
_cell.angle_gamma   90.00
#
_symmetry.space_group_name_H-M   'P 1'
#
loop_
_entity.id
_entity.type
_entity.pdbx_description
1 polymer ?
#
loop_
_entity_poly.entity_id
_entity_poly.type
_entity_poly.pdbx_seq_one_letter_code
_entity_poly.pdbx_strand_id
1 'polypeptide(L)'
;MPQNYPRMSSSPITSMGIFYSEQSLKCELYFDDPCGKQSFEYKETRNDHLKNFVEYPEEIINNQTGLVNSLNIKYSGLEENYTKNKLDPVIHQIFKCLESRKELLQVKRLSIDAVDMSQAMRVVKLLDPSVLKKVEFCFENRDEDIDIEDALALVDWNEGQRMKLVFKLHTIRPEYLESVKKFLLHLPTFTEIFVYYKQCVNENACLGTIMDIPMQHETPGSKEKFFQFRLSHSLLLSDNYHVYFLSDTHPSGYIKIGYRRKRSWLYGKHETSEDRNLLCQKAQEQVLNDFDVNFRYQNTCLEELKFIFSYIDTLRKEKNLKQEDFERLNQLTIQFLGKLKDILSRRSQLLKVKKLDILCCTDDNLMQILPYLDPNCLKTIKLIDPRAEYERLGDRVKYRVKYPETMLKPFVLDEICQLEQWKSVTELEISSQPISTSIQEMNIIHFSKIYMQVETISSEDVLYLKDHLLLSTSFREFLIHFKNKAIDYETLVGIMGPPHRIYGDNDRIIWFFQMEVNHQFLKVRLDMKYIAFKLTSHIE
;
A
#
# COMPACT_ATOMS: atom_id res chain seq x y z
N MET A 1 48.16 4.01 -45.53
CA MET A 1 48.80 3.62 -44.25
C MET A 1 47.70 3.24 -43.30
N PRO A 2 47.72 2.05 -42.68
CA PRO A 2 46.66 1.67 -41.75
C PRO A 2 46.81 2.53 -40.49
N GLN A 3 45.79 3.31 -40.16
CA GLN A 3 45.74 4.00 -38.88
C GLN A 3 45.73 2.94 -37.78
N ASN A 4 46.68 3.06 -36.85
CA ASN A 4 46.81 2.18 -35.69
C ASN A 4 45.57 2.30 -34.81
N TYR A 5 44.67 1.32 -34.87
CA TYR A 5 43.56 1.20 -33.93
C TYR A 5 44.08 0.59 -32.62
N PRO A 6 43.74 1.15 -31.45
CA PRO A 6 44.05 0.50 -30.18
C PRO A 6 43.29 -0.82 -30.14
N ARG A 7 44.01 -1.93 -29.91
CA ARG A 7 43.42 -3.24 -29.58
C ARG A 7 42.40 -3.02 -28.47
N MET A 8 41.11 -3.18 -28.77
CA MET A 8 40.05 -3.19 -27.75
C MET A 8 40.29 -4.38 -26.82
N SER A 9 40.98 -4.13 -25.71
CA SER A 9 41.14 -5.10 -24.63
C SER A 9 39.82 -5.20 -23.86
N SER A 10 39.02 -6.21 -24.19
CA SER A 10 38.23 -7.08 -23.28
C SER A 10 37.56 -6.46 -22.03
N SER A 11 37.22 -5.18 -22.04
CA SER A 11 36.67 -4.48 -20.89
C SER A 11 35.15 -4.48 -20.99
N PRO A 12 34.42 -4.94 -19.98
CA PRO A 12 32.97 -5.08 -20.07
C PRO A 12 32.31 -3.71 -20.16
N ILE A 13 31.61 -3.47 -21.27
CA ILE A 13 30.83 -2.25 -21.49
C ILE A 13 29.65 -2.23 -20.52
N THR A 14 29.54 -1.16 -19.72
CA THR A 14 28.51 -1.02 -18.69
C THR A 14 27.28 -0.24 -19.16
N SER A 15 27.42 0.61 -20.18
CA SER A 15 26.36 1.42 -20.77
C SER A 15 26.67 1.66 -22.26
N MET A 16 25.66 1.65 -23.11
CA MET A 16 25.78 1.88 -24.55
C MET A 16 24.71 2.86 -25.02
N GLY A 17 25.11 3.86 -25.82
CA GLY A 17 24.22 4.83 -26.41
C GLY A 17 24.51 5.00 -27.90
N ILE A 18 23.49 4.81 -28.73
CA ILE A 18 23.51 5.08 -30.17
C ILE A 18 22.71 6.36 -30.38
N PHE A 19 23.39 7.42 -30.81
CA PHE A 19 22.79 8.74 -31.01
C PHE A 19 22.96 9.19 -32.46
N TYR A 20 21.86 9.45 -33.16
CA TYR A 20 21.91 10.06 -34.50
C TYR A 20 21.57 11.56 -34.42
N SER A 21 22.25 12.41 -35.19
CA SER A 21 22.04 13.85 -35.25
C SER A 21 21.74 14.30 -36.68
N GLU A 22 20.51 14.76 -36.94
CA GLU A 22 20.15 15.28 -38.28
C GLU A 22 20.92 16.56 -38.63
N GLN A 23 21.05 17.48 -37.67
CA GLN A 23 21.72 18.78 -37.89
C GLN A 23 23.18 18.63 -38.33
N SER A 24 23.84 17.58 -37.85
CA SER A 24 25.25 17.35 -38.10
C SER A 24 25.53 16.15 -39.00
N LEU A 25 24.48 15.40 -39.38
CA LEU A 25 24.56 14.10 -40.08
C LEU A 25 25.55 13.13 -39.42
N LYS A 26 25.61 13.17 -38.09
CA LYS A 26 26.52 12.36 -37.30
C LYS A 26 25.78 11.25 -36.61
N CYS A 27 26.44 10.11 -36.49
CA CYS A 27 26.04 9.08 -35.56
C CYS A 27 27.17 8.88 -34.54
N GLU A 28 26.81 8.88 -33.27
CA GLU A 28 27.73 8.83 -32.15
C GLU A 28 27.41 7.61 -31.31
N LEU A 29 28.43 6.77 -31.12
CA LEU A 29 28.37 5.63 -30.20
C LEU A 29 29.11 6.01 -28.92
N TYR A 30 28.39 6.04 -27.81
CA TYR A 30 28.94 6.26 -26.48
C TYR A 30 28.92 4.97 -25.70
N PHE A 31 30.03 4.65 -25.04
CA PHE A 31 30.04 3.55 -24.08
C PHE A 31 30.92 3.84 -22.88
N ASP A 32 30.50 3.30 -21.73
CA ASP A 32 31.22 3.39 -20.48
C ASP A 32 31.97 2.08 -20.24
N ASP A 33 33.29 2.14 -20.17
CA ASP A 33 34.16 1.05 -19.72
C ASP A 33 34.74 1.37 -18.32
N PRO A 34 35.41 0.42 -17.64
CA PRO A 34 36.04 0.67 -16.34
C PRO A 34 37.11 1.76 -16.32
N CYS A 35 37.58 2.23 -17.49
CA CYS A 35 38.63 3.23 -17.65
C CYS A 35 38.07 4.64 -17.96
N GLY A 36 36.80 4.78 -18.33
CA GLY A 36 36.11 6.06 -18.48
C GLY A 36 35.04 6.09 -19.58
N LYS A 37 34.50 7.28 -19.83
CA LYS A 37 33.58 7.56 -20.95
C LYS A 37 34.36 7.56 -22.26
N GLN A 38 33.99 6.67 -23.18
CA GLN A 38 34.49 6.68 -24.55
C GLN A 38 33.37 7.09 -25.51
N SER A 39 33.72 7.87 -26.53
CA SER A 39 32.79 8.31 -27.57
C SER A 39 33.46 8.23 -28.92
N PHE A 40 32.80 7.57 -29.87
CA PHE A 40 33.21 7.57 -31.27
C PHE A 40 32.26 8.47 -32.05
N GLU A 41 32.82 9.51 -32.67
CA GLU A 41 32.10 10.46 -33.51
C GLU A 41 32.50 10.21 -34.98
N TYR A 42 31.52 9.92 -35.85
CA TYR A 42 31.78 9.85 -37.28
C TYR A 42 31.30 11.13 -37.98
N LYS A 43 32.19 11.75 -38.75
CA LYS A 43 31.93 13.01 -39.46
C LYS A 43 32.65 13.00 -40.82
N GLU A 44 31.96 12.64 -41.91
CA GLU A 44 32.54 12.78 -43.26
C GLU A 44 31.53 12.87 -44.41
N THR A 45 31.99 13.44 -45.53
CA THR A 45 31.22 14.02 -46.63
C THR A 45 30.92 13.03 -47.78
N ARG A 46 29.63 12.73 -48.02
CA ARG A 46 28.97 12.06 -49.17
C ARG A 46 28.38 10.67 -48.89
N ASN A 47 27.13 10.48 -49.37
CA ASN A 47 26.27 9.32 -49.68
C ASN A 47 26.48 7.90 -49.09
N ASP A 48 27.59 7.56 -48.44
CA ASP A 48 27.85 6.28 -47.76
C ASP A 48 27.69 6.37 -46.21
N HIS A 49 26.95 7.38 -45.74
CA HIS A 49 26.77 7.75 -44.32
C HIS A 49 26.35 6.60 -43.39
N LEU A 50 25.52 5.69 -43.89
CA LEU A 50 24.96 4.59 -43.12
C LEU A 50 25.84 3.32 -43.20
N LYS A 51 26.65 3.14 -44.24
CA LYS A 51 27.41 1.89 -44.43
C LYS A 51 28.64 1.81 -43.52
N ASN A 52 29.38 2.91 -43.37
CA ASN A 52 30.56 2.99 -42.51
C ASN A 52 30.20 3.09 -41.01
N PHE A 53 29.00 3.61 -40.69
CA PHE A 53 28.47 3.57 -39.34
C PHE A 53 28.14 2.14 -38.88
N VAL A 54 27.94 1.16 -39.77
CA VAL A 54 27.52 -0.21 -39.40
C VAL A 54 28.68 -1.04 -38.84
N GLU A 55 29.88 -0.94 -39.39
CA GLU A 55 30.96 -1.88 -39.08
C GLU A 55 31.39 -1.83 -37.60
N TYR A 56 31.41 -0.65 -36.97
CA TYR A 56 31.85 -0.47 -35.59
C TYR A 56 30.82 -0.85 -34.51
N PRO A 57 29.55 -0.37 -34.55
CA PRO A 57 28.49 -0.84 -33.67
C PRO A 57 28.23 -2.33 -33.86
N GLU A 58 28.31 -2.86 -35.09
CA GLU A 58 28.19 -4.30 -35.33
C GLU A 58 29.33 -5.06 -34.62
N GLU A 59 30.58 -4.60 -34.71
CA GLU A 59 31.71 -5.23 -34.00
C GLU A 59 31.57 -5.11 -32.47
N ILE A 60 31.20 -3.93 -31.95
CA ILE A 60 31.06 -3.67 -30.51
C ILE A 60 29.87 -4.44 -29.93
N ILE A 61 28.73 -4.41 -30.61
CA ILE A 61 27.53 -5.15 -30.21
C ILE A 61 27.81 -6.65 -30.33
N ASN A 62 28.45 -7.16 -31.39
CA ASN A 62 28.71 -8.60 -31.53
C ASN A 62 29.73 -9.13 -30.52
N ASN A 63 30.72 -8.34 -30.15
CA ASN A 63 31.72 -8.74 -29.16
C ASN A 63 31.26 -8.57 -27.70
N GLN A 64 30.10 -7.95 -27.46
CA GLN A 64 29.56 -7.77 -26.11
C GLN A 64 28.98 -9.10 -25.57
N THR A 65 29.71 -9.71 -24.65
CA THR A 65 29.28 -10.93 -23.92
C THR A 65 28.75 -10.63 -22.51
N GLY A 66 29.06 -9.45 -21.98
CA GLY A 66 28.64 -9.02 -20.64
C GLY A 66 27.29 -8.30 -20.61
N LEU A 67 26.72 -8.22 -19.42
CA LEU A 67 25.48 -7.48 -19.15
C LEU A 67 25.65 -5.96 -19.37
N VAL A 68 24.82 -5.38 -20.23
CA VAL A 68 24.75 -3.93 -20.47
C VAL A 68 23.71 -3.32 -19.52
N ASN A 69 24.12 -2.37 -18.66
CA ASN A 69 23.19 -1.79 -17.68
C ASN A 69 22.17 -0.82 -18.32
N SER A 70 22.51 -0.21 -19.47
CA SER A 70 21.62 0.68 -20.21
C SER A 70 21.95 0.66 -21.70
N LEU A 71 20.93 0.45 -22.54
CA LEU A 71 20.99 0.65 -23.98
C LEU A 71 20.06 1.80 -24.34
N ASN A 72 20.63 2.88 -24.87
CA ASN A 72 19.89 4.06 -25.30
C ASN A 72 19.99 4.20 -26.83
N ILE A 73 18.85 4.17 -27.51
CA ILE A 73 18.72 4.37 -28.95
C ILE A 73 17.96 5.68 -29.13
N LYS A 74 18.67 6.75 -29.48
CA LYS A 74 18.16 8.12 -29.41
C LYS A 74 18.43 8.92 -30.68
N TYR A 75 17.53 9.84 -30.99
CA TYR A 75 17.64 10.75 -32.12
C TYR A 75 17.67 12.19 -31.64
N SER A 76 18.75 12.88 -31.94
CA SER A 76 18.94 14.30 -31.68
C SER A 76 18.56 15.14 -32.91
N GLY A 77 17.80 16.21 -32.68
CA GLY A 77 17.37 17.13 -33.74
C GLY A 77 16.08 16.75 -34.47
N LEU A 78 15.27 15.83 -33.92
CA LEU A 78 13.90 15.63 -34.41
C LEU A 78 13.11 16.93 -34.22
N GLU A 79 12.75 17.59 -35.33
CA GLU A 79 11.77 18.66 -35.31
C GLU A 79 10.43 18.14 -34.76
N GLU A 80 9.66 19.03 -34.13
CA GLU A 80 8.32 18.69 -33.66
C GLU A 80 7.46 18.23 -34.84
N ASN A 81 6.85 17.04 -34.74
CA ASN A 81 6.05 16.40 -35.78
C ASN A 81 6.82 15.90 -37.01
N TYR A 82 8.01 15.32 -36.80
CA TYR A 82 8.75 14.62 -37.86
C TYR A 82 7.96 13.45 -38.48
N THR A 83 8.27 13.09 -39.74
CA THR A 83 7.59 12.01 -40.48
C THR A 83 8.23 10.63 -40.26
N LYS A 84 7.42 9.55 -40.33
CA LYS A 84 7.84 8.15 -40.10
C LYS A 84 9.10 7.73 -40.87
N ASN A 85 9.26 8.20 -42.10
CA ASN A 85 10.36 7.82 -43.00
C ASN A 85 11.75 8.25 -42.49
N LYS A 86 11.84 9.19 -41.54
CA LYS A 86 13.12 9.74 -41.04
C LYS A 86 13.89 8.78 -40.11
N LEU A 87 13.19 7.97 -39.32
CA LEU A 87 13.82 7.08 -38.33
C LEU A 87 14.19 5.71 -38.91
N ASP A 88 13.42 5.23 -39.90
CA ASP A 88 13.53 3.88 -40.47
C ASP A 88 14.95 3.44 -40.86
N PRO A 89 15.78 4.26 -41.54
CA PRO A 89 17.10 3.81 -41.97
C PRO A 89 18.04 3.47 -40.81
N VAL A 90 18.02 4.25 -39.73
CA VAL A 90 18.94 4.07 -38.59
C VAL A 90 18.46 2.95 -37.67
N ILE A 91 17.14 2.81 -37.42
CA ILE A 91 16.61 1.69 -36.64
C ILE A 91 16.78 0.38 -37.41
N HIS A 92 16.60 0.39 -38.74
CA HIS A 92 16.88 -0.77 -39.60
C HIS A 92 18.32 -1.27 -39.46
N GLN A 93 19.28 -0.36 -39.25
CA GLN A 93 20.66 -0.77 -39.00
C GLN A 93 20.88 -1.36 -37.62
N ILE A 94 20.23 -0.82 -36.59
CA ILE A 94 20.27 -1.40 -35.25
C ILE A 94 19.67 -2.80 -35.25
N PHE A 95 18.57 -3.01 -35.99
CA PHE A 95 18.01 -4.34 -36.23
C PHE A 95 19.06 -5.28 -36.82
N LYS A 96 19.70 -4.87 -37.91
CA LYS A 96 20.72 -5.69 -38.56
C LYS A 96 21.86 -6.07 -37.61
N CYS A 97 22.32 -5.14 -36.77
CA CYS A 97 23.38 -5.41 -35.79
C CYS A 97 22.90 -6.43 -34.73
N LEU A 98 21.72 -6.24 -34.16
CA LEU A 98 21.16 -7.13 -33.13
C LEU A 98 20.79 -8.51 -33.69
N GLU A 99 20.24 -8.58 -34.91
CA GLU A 99 19.89 -9.82 -35.62
C GLU A 99 21.12 -10.65 -36.01
N SER A 100 22.29 -10.03 -36.17
CA SER A 100 23.53 -10.74 -36.52
C SER A 100 24.11 -11.58 -35.37
N ARG A 101 23.62 -11.38 -34.14
CA ARG A 101 24.11 -12.08 -32.94
C ARG A 101 23.62 -13.52 -32.88
N LYS A 102 24.50 -14.42 -32.42
CA LYS A 102 24.13 -15.81 -32.08
C LYS A 102 23.36 -15.92 -30.76
N GLU A 103 23.64 -15.02 -29.82
CA GLU A 103 23.03 -14.98 -28.49
C GLU A 103 22.37 -13.62 -28.25
N LEU A 104 21.21 -13.62 -27.59
CA LEU A 104 20.47 -12.41 -27.28
C LEU A 104 21.32 -11.44 -26.43
N LEU A 105 21.18 -10.14 -26.68
CA LEU A 105 21.95 -9.14 -25.95
C LEU A 105 21.34 -8.94 -24.55
N GLN A 106 22.15 -9.11 -23.51
CA GLN A 106 21.73 -8.90 -22.12
C GLN A 106 21.69 -7.41 -21.77
N VAL A 107 20.48 -6.84 -21.64
CA VAL A 107 20.27 -5.42 -21.35
C VAL A 107 19.35 -5.25 -20.14
N LYS A 108 19.79 -4.52 -19.11
CA LYS A 108 18.92 -4.21 -17.95
C LYS A 108 17.89 -3.13 -18.22
N ARG A 109 18.23 -2.11 -19.02
CA ARG A 109 17.41 -0.93 -19.24
C ARG A 109 17.47 -0.52 -20.71
N LEU A 110 16.33 -0.52 -21.38
CA LEU A 110 16.20 -0.03 -22.75
C LEU A 110 15.52 1.33 -22.75
N SER A 111 16.07 2.28 -23.50
CA SER A 111 15.36 3.50 -23.90
C SER A 111 15.47 3.64 -25.42
N ILE A 112 14.33 3.75 -26.10
CA ILE A 112 14.30 3.77 -27.57
C ILE A 112 13.33 4.85 -28.07
N ASP A 113 13.83 5.64 -29.02
CA ASP A 113 13.00 6.47 -29.90
C ASP A 113 12.62 5.62 -31.13
N ALA A 114 11.32 5.40 -31.37
CA ALA A 114 10.83 4.52 -32.44
C ALA A 114 9.74 5.17 -33.30
N VAL A 115 9.53 4.64 -34.50
CA VAL A 115 8.48 5.05 -35.47
C VAL A 115 7.10 4.58 -35.05
N ASP A 116 6.98 3.46 -34.37
CA ASP A 116 5.74 2.93 -33.82
C ASP A 116 6.07 1.85 -32.79
N MET A 117 5.03 1.32 -32.12
CA MET A 117 5.23 0.25 -31.16
C MET A 117 5.68 -1.05 -31.79
N SER A 118 5.24 -1.38 -33.00
CA SER A 118 5.68 -2.59 -33.71
C SER A 118 7.21 -2.59 -33.87
N GLN A 119 7.76 -1.48 -34.32
CA GLN A 119 9.21 -1.29 -34.45
C GLN A 119 9.90 -1.34 -33.08
N ALA A 120 9.38 -0.66 -32.06
CA ALA A 120 9.97 -0.71 -30.72
C ALA A 120 9.98 -2.14 -30.15
N MET A 121 8.89 -2.88 -30.33
CA MET A 121 8.74 -4.27 -29.86
C MET A 121 9.63 -5.25 -30.59
N ARG A 122 9.91 -5.02 -31.89
CA ARG A 122 10.92 -5.82 -32.60
C ARG A 122 12.29 -5.68 -31.94
N VAL A 123 12.69 -4.48 -31.50
CA VAL A 123 14.00 -4.30 -30.82
C VAL A 123 14.01 -5.03 -29.49
N VAL A 124 12.92 -4.92 -28.71
CA VAL A 124 12.80 -5.63 -27.43
C VAL A 124 12.97 -7.14 -27.61
N LYS A 125 12.33 -7.72 -28.65
CA LYS A 125 12.39 -9.16 -28.94
C LYS A 125 13.79 -9.68 -29.31
N LEU A 126 14.74 -8.80 -29.62
CA LEU A 126 16.14 -9.15 -29.89
C LEU A 126 17.04 -9.06 -28.64
N LEU A 127 16.46 -8.73 -27.48
CA LEU A 127 17.16 -8.67 -26.19
C LEU A 127 16.87 -9.92 -25.36
N ASP A 128 17.67 -10.14 -24.32
CA ASP A 128 17.44 -11.22 -23.36
C ASP A 128 16.33 -10.82 -22.35
N PRO A 129 15.19 -11.54 -22.29
CA PRO A 129 14.08 -11.23 -21.39
C PRO A 129 14.42 -11.43 -19.91
N SER A 130 15.35 -12.32 -19.58
CA SER A 130 15.65 -12.71 -18.18
C SER A 130 16.27 -11.57 -17.36
N VAL A 131 16.90 -10.60 -18.03
CA VAL A 131 17.64 -9.50 -17.39
C VAL A 131 16.99 -8.12 -17.53
N LEU A 132 15.98 -7.96 -18.40
CA LEU A 132 15.38 -6.66 -18.70
C LEU A 132 14.49 -6.17 -17.53
N LYS A 133 14.86 -5.04 -16.93
CA LYS A 133 14.17 -4.44 -15.77
C LYS A 133 13.45 -3.14 -16.07
N LYS A 134 13.79 -2.45 -17.15
CA LYS A 134 13.12 -1.20 -17.56
C LYS A 134 13.05 -1.10 -19.08
N VAL A 135 11.89 -0.73 -19.60
CA VAL A 135 11.71 -0.32 -20.99
C VAL A 135 11.08 1.07 -21.04
N GLU A 136 11.69 1.94 -21.83
CA GLU A 136 11.24 3.31 -22.05
C GLU A 136 11.04 3.56 -23.55
N PHE A 137 9.78 3.68 -23.95
CA PHE A 137 9.35 3.99 -25.31
C PHE A 137 9.15 5.49 -25.47
N CYS A 138 9.85 6.09 -26.42
CA CYS A 138 9.89 7.53 -26.60
C CYS A 138 9.30 7.95 -27.95
N PHE A 139 8.22 8.74 -27.84
CA PHE A 139 7.41 9.27 -28.92
C PHE A 139 7.04 10.75 -28.68
N GLU A 140 7.85 11.45 -27.89
CA GLU A 140 7.57 12.80 -27.40
C GLU A 140 7.61 13.90 -28.48
N ASN A 141 8.13 13.60 -29.67
CA ASN A 141 8.30 14.57 -30.76
C ASN A 141 7.31 14.35 -31.92
N ARG A 142 6.23 13.59 -31.71
CA ARG A 142 5.24 13.25 -32.76
C ARG A 142 3.80 13.26 -32.24
N ASP A 143 2.92 13.99 -32.91
CA ASP A 143 1.49 14.07 -32.57
C ASP A 143 0.61 12.94 -33.18
N GLU A 144 1.21 12.03 -33.95
CA GLU A 144 0.50 10.88 -34.52
C GLU A 144 -0.05 9.93 -33.44
N ASP A 145 -1.10 9.18 -33.80
CA ASP A 145 -1.64 8.12 -32.94
C ASP A 145 -0.74 6.88 -32.95
N ILE A 146 -0.53 6.31 -31.77
CA ILE A 146 0.42 5.24 -31.50
C ILE A 146 -0.31 4.14 -30.76
N ASP A 147 -0.44 2.97 -31.36
CA ASP A 147 -1.01 1.84 -30.65
C ASP A 147 -0.05 1.35 -29.54
N ILE A 148 -0.19 1.94 -28.35
CA ILE A 148 0.64 1.55 -27.20
C ILE A 148 0.29 0.15 -26.70
N GLU A 149 -0.90 -0.37 -27.01
CA GLU A 149 -1.41 -1.65 -26.53
C GLU A 149 -0.54 -2.84 -26.99
N ASP A 150 0.14 -2.71 -28.13
CA ASP A 150 1.15 -3.67 -28.61
C ASP A 150 2.23 -4.00 -27.56
N ALA A 151 2.50 -3.10 -26.61
CA ALA A 151 3.41 -3.36 -25.50
C ALA A 151 2.90 -4.47 -24.55
N LEU A 152 1.64 -4.91 -24.64
CA LEU A 152 1.10 -6.01 -23.84
C LEU A 152 1.80 -7.33 -24.16
N ALA A 153 2.38 -7.46 -25.35
CA ALA A 153 3.22 -8.60 -25.70
C ALA A 153 4.43 -8.79 -24.75
N LEU A 154 4.83 -7.76 -23.99
CA LEU A 154 5.84 -7.87 -22.93
C LEU A 154 5.40 -8.79 -21.79
N VAL A 155 4.09 -8.96 -21.56
CA VAL A 155 3.55 -9.81 -20.49
C VAL A 155 3.93 -11.26 -20.72
N ASP A 156 3.82 -11.75 -21.96
CA ASP A 156 4.14 -13.13 -22.31
C ASP A 156 5.65 -13.30 -22.59
N TRP A 157 6.30 -12.27 -23.12
CA TRP A 157 7.71 -12.32 -23.53
C TRP A 157 8.70 -12.29 -22.37
N ASN A 158 8.38 -11.64 -21.25
CA ASN A 158 9.36 -11.33 -20.19
C ASN A 158 9.76 -12.51 -19.28
N GLU A 159 9.34 -13.74 -19.56
CA GLU A 159 9.62 -14.94 -18.75
C GLU A 159 9.26 -14.77 -17.25
N GLY A 160 8.20 -14.01 -16.94
CA GLY A 160 7.75 -13.73 -15.57
C GLY A 160 8.61 -12.72 -14.82
N GLN A 161 9.56 -12.05 -15.49
CA GLN A 161 10.40 -11.02 -14.88
C GLN A 161 9.64 -9.72 -14.66
N ARG A 162 9.78 -9.16 -13.45
CA ARG A 162 9.17 -7.88 -13.13
C ARG A 162 9.95 -6.73 -13.76
N MET A 163 9.26 -5.80 -14.41
CA MET A 163 9.88 -4.66 -15.11
C MET A 163 9.13 -3.33 -14.89
N LYS A 164 9.82 -2.22 -15.18
CA LYS A 164 9.28 -0.87 -15.22
C LYS A 164 8.99 -0.48 -16.66
N LEU A 165 7.78 0.02 -16.92
CA LEU A 165 7.32 0.48 -18.22
C LEU A 165 7.24 2.00 -18.23
N VAL A 166 7.74 2.64 -19.28
CA VAL A 166 7.70 4.10 -19.44
C VAL A 166 7.30 4.42 -20.87
N PHE A 167 6.27 5.24 -21.02
CA PHE A 167 5.87 5.87 -22.27
C PHE A 167 6.16 7.36 -22.18
N LYS A 168 6.81 7.92 -23.21
CA LYS A 168 6.89 9.38 -23.41
C LYS A 168 6.14 9.73 -24.68
N LEU A 169 5.03 10.44 -24.55
CA LEU A 169 4.11 10.76 -25.63
C LEU A 169 4.14 12.27 -25.92
N HIS A 170 3.82 12.67 -27.14
CA HIS A 170 3.58 14.08 -27.43
C HIS A 170 2.22 14.50 -26.86
N THR A 171 1.15 13.83 -27.31
CA THR A 171 -0.23 14.14 -26.95
C THR A 171 -0.87 12.92 -26.30
N ILE A 172 -1.47 13.08 -25.12
CA ILE A 172 -2.28 12.02 -24.49
C ILE A 172 -3.75 12.15 -24.87
N ARG A 173 -4.38 11.02 -25.20
CA ARG A 173 -5.80 10.89 -25.57
C ARG A 173 -6.50 9.86 -24.66
N PRO A 174 -7.83 9.89 -24.52
CA PRO A 174 -8.57 8.92 -23.69
C PRO A 174 -8.29 7.45 -24.02
N GLU A 175 -8.05 7.13 -25.29
CA GLU A 175 -7.80 5.77 -25.78
C GLU A 175 -6.49 5.19 -25.21
N TYR A 176 -5.48 6.03 -25.01
CA TYR A 176 -4.24 5.62 -24.33
C TYR A 176 -4.48 5.27 -22.87
N LEU A 177 -5.42 5.93 -22.21
CA LEU A 177 -5.73 5.66 -20.81
C LEU A 177 -6.46 4.32 -20.66
N GLU A 178 -7.33 3.97 -21.61
CA GLU A 178 -7.91 2.63 -21.69
C GLU A 178 -6.85 1.55 -21.96
N SER A 179 -5.86 1.85 -22.81
CA SER A 179 -4.71 0.96 -23.00
C SER A 179 -3.87 0.82 -21.72
N VAL A 180 -3.67 1.92 -20.98
CA VAL A 180 -3.01 1.90 -19.68
C VAL A 180 -3.76 1.02 -18.69
N LYS A 181 -5.09 1.10 -18.61
CA LYS A 181 -5.91 0.21 -17.76
C LYS A 181 -5.62 -1.25 -18.03
N LYS A 182 -5.46 -1.66 -19.29
CA LYS A 182 -5.09 -3.03 -19.65
C LYS A 182 -3.72 -3.43 -19.08
N PHE A 183 -2.71 -2.57 -19.16
CA PHE A 183 -1.41 -2.84 -18.52
C PHE A 183 -1.51 -3.01 -17.00
N LEU A 184 -2.37 -2.24 -16.33
CA LEU A 184 -2.56 -2.33 -14.88
C LEU A 184 -3.13 -3.69 -14.46
N LEU A 185 -3.82 -4.44 -15.34
CA LEU A 185 -4.30 -5.79 -15.05
C LEU A 185 -3.15 -6.82 -14.92
N HIS A 186 -1.96 -6.50 -15.45
CA HIS A 186 -0.80 -7.39 -15.46
C HIS A 186 0.24 -7.01 -14.39
N LEU A 187 -0.24 -6.84 -13.14
CA LEU A 187 0.55 -6.52 -11.95
C LEU A 187 1.76 -7.45 -11.66
N PRO A 188 1.72 -8.76 -11.98
CA PRO A 188 2.89 -9.62 -11.81
C PRO A 188 4.08 -9.14 -12.65
N THR A 189 3.82 -8.63 -13.85
CA THR A 189 4.81 -8.19 -14.82
C THR A 189 5.25 -6.73 -14.60
N PHE A 190 4.32 -5.79 -14.55
CA PHE A 190 4.66 -4.37 -14.48
C PHE A 190 4.73 -3.86 -13.04
N THR A 191 5.86 -3.28 -12.65
CA THR A 191 6.12 -2.75 -11.30
C THR A 191 5.81 -1.27 -11.16
N GLU A 192 6.06 -0.51 -12.23
CA GLU A 192 5.73 0.90 -12.35
C GLU A 192 5.45 1.18 -13.82
N ILE A 193 4.41 1.96 -14.11
CA ILE A 193 4.09 2.50 -15.43
C ILE A 193 4.15 4.01 -15.33
N PHE A 194 4.96 4.63 -16.18
CA PHE A 194 5.01 6.09 -16.32
C PHE A 194 4.51 6.46 -17.71
N VAL A 195 3.70 7.50 -17.77
CA VAL A 195 3.24 8.10 -19.03
C VAL A 195 3.57 9.59 -18.96
N TYR A 196 4.67 9.99 -19.59
CA TYR A 196 5.01 11.39 -19.79
C TYR A 196 4.29 11.90 -21.04
N TYR A 197 3.83 13.15 -21.00
CA TYR A 197 3.13 13.77 -22.12
C TYR A 197 3.42 15.27 -22.20
N LYS A 198 3.37 15.85 -23.40
CA LYS A 198 3.46 17.32 -23.59
C LYS A 198 2.08 17.98 -23.61
N GLN A 199 1.14 17.39 -24.33
CA GLN A 199 -0.23 17.88 -24.54
C GLN A 199 -1.28 16.84 -24.11
N CYS A 200 -2.49 17.29 -23.78
CA CYS A 200 -3.61 16.42 -23.38
C CYS A 200 -4.88 16.84 -24.13
N VAL A 201 -5.46 15.93 -24.89
CA VAL A 201 -6.74 16.16 -25.57
C VAL A 201 -7.83 16.05 -24.52
N ASN A 202 -8.57 17.14 -24.30
CA ASN A 202 -9.67 17.20 -23.35
C ASN A 202 -9.26 16.76 -21.94
N GLU A 203 -8.51 17.61 -21.24
CA GLU A 203 -8.00 17.35 -19.88
C GLU A 203 -9.09 16.84 -18.92
N ASN A 204 -10.31 17.37 -19.00
CA ASN A 204 -11.42 16.93 -18.13
C ASN A 204 -11.85 15.49 -18.39
N ALA A 205 -11.95 15.09 -19.66
CA ALA A 205 -12.29 13.70 -20.01
C ALA A 205 -11.16 12.74 -19.64
N CYS A 206 -9.91 13.10 -19.95
CA CYS A 206 -8.74 12.30 -19.57
C CYS A 206 -8.65 12.14 -18.04
N LEU A 207 -8.82 13.22 -17.28
CA LEU A 207 -8.86 13.15 -15.81
C LEU A 207 -9.99 12.23 -15.33
N GLY A 208 -11.20 12.35 -15.91
CA GLY A 208 -12.34 11.49 -15.59
C GLY A 208 -12.06 9.99 -15.81
N THR A 209 -11.40 9.63 -16.91
CA THR A 209 -11.05 8.24 -17.22
C THR A 209 -9.98 7.66 -16.29
N ILE A 210 -9.16 8.51 -15.66
CA ILE A 210 -8.03 8.11 -14.79
C ILE A 210 -8.43 8.04 -13.30
N MET A 211 -9.57 8.62 -12.90
CA MET A 211 -9.98 8.74 -11.50
C MET A 211 -10.12 7.39 -10.78
N ASP A 212 -10.29 6.29 -11.49
CA ASP A 212 -10.45 4.94 -10.94
C ASP A 212 -9.11 4.23 -10.62
N ILE A 213 -7.97 4.90 -10.82
CA ILE A 213 -6.64 4.28 -10.66
C ILE A 213 -5.79 5.06 -9.65
N PRO A 214 -5.09 4.39 -8.71
CA PRO A 214 -4.18 5.07 -7.79
C PRO A 214 -3.01 5.74 -8.53
N MET A 215 -3.03 7.08 -8.57
CA MET A 215 -2.15 7.91 -9.42
C MET A 215 -1.32 8.94 -8.64
N GLN A 216 -0.12 9.26 -9.14
CA GLN A 216 0.55 10.54 -8.90
C GLN A 216 0.51 11.38 -10.19
N HIS A 217 0.10 12.65 -10.06
CA HIS A 217 0.08 13.67 -11.10
C HIS A 217 0.83 14.91 -10.60
N GLU A 218 1.61 15.57 -11.46
CA GLU A 218 2.36 16.77 -11.09
C GLU A 218 1.52 18.04 -11.05
N THR A 219 1.91 18.97 -10.17
CA THR A 219 1.29 20.29 -10.00
C THR A 219 1.28 21.12 -11.30
N PRO A 220 0.23 21.92 -11.55
CA PRO A 220 0.20 22.88 -12.66
C PRO A 220 1.40 23.84 -12.57
N GLY A 221 2.31 23.79 -13.55
CA GLY A 221 3.51 24.66 -13.62
C GLY A 221 4.85 23.94 -13.79
N SER A 222 4.87 22.60 -13.71
CA SER A 222 6.03 21.80 -14.12
C SER A 222 6.27 21.89 -15.64
N LYS A 223 7.55 21.82 -16.06
CA LYS A 223 7.92 21.74 -17.49
C LYS A 223 7.64 20.36 -18.09
N GLU A 224 7.51 19.30 -17.29
CA GLU A 224 7.21 17.93 -17.73
C GLU A 224 5.86 17.48 -17.14
N LYS A 225 4.85 17.21 -17.98
CA LYS A 225 3.59 16.63 -17.50
C LYS A 225 3.70 15.10 -17.53
N PHE A 226 3.31 14.41 -16.46
CA PHE A 226 3.28 12.94 -16.45
C PHE A 226 2.22 12.35 -15.53
N PHE A 227 1.89 11.09 -15.82
CA PHE A 227 1.18 10.17 -14.95
C PHE A 227 2.13 9.08 -14.47
N GLN A 228 2.13 8.83 -13.16
CA GLN A 228 2.86 7.71 -12.58
C GLN A 228 1.89 6.75 -11.89
N PHE A 229 1.88 5.53 -12.39
CA PHE A 229 1.23 4.37 -11.79
C PHE A 229 2.30 3.49 -11.17
N ARG A 230 2.34 3.39 -9.85
CA ARG A 230 3.26 2.47 -9.17
C ARG A 230 2.50 1.18 -8.88
N LEU A 231 2.72 0.16 -9.71
CA LEU A 231 2.09 -1.17 -9.66
C LEU A 231 2.93 -2.15 -8.86
N SER A 232 3.21 -1.83 -7.61
CA SER A 232 4.21 -2.60 -6.88
C SER A 232 3.63 -3.33 -5.68
N HIS A 233 3.91 -4.62 -5.58
CA HIS A 233 4.11 -5.29 -4.29
C HIS A 233 5.07 -4.50 -3.36
N SER A 234 5.93 -3.62 -3.89
CA SER A 234 6.81 -2.75 -3.10
C SER A 234 6.13 -1.50 -2.51
N LEU A 235 4.83 -1.26 -2.76
CA LEU A 235 4.05 -0.25 -2.03
C LEU A 235 3.71 -0.72 -0.61
N LEU A 236 3.94 -2.01 -0.31
CA LEU A 236 3.51 -2.68 0.90
C LEU A 236 4.66 -3.45 1.58
N LEU A 237 5.90 -3.01 1.34
CA LEU A 237 7.03 -3.42 2.18
C LEU A 237 6.86 -2.72 3.55
N SER A 238 6.17 -3.38 4.49
CA SER A 238 6.06 -3.02 5.92
C SER A 238 5.42 -1.65 6.23
N ASP A 239 4.25 -1.37 5.65
CA ASP A 239 3.64 -0.04 5.73
C ASP A 239 2.23 -0.05 6.34
N ASN A 240 1.69 1.14 6.62
CA ASN A 240 0.39 1.33 7.26
C ASN A 240 -0.68 1.65 6.21
N TYR A 241 -1.76 0.86 6.17
CA TYR A 241 -2.90 1.04 5.27
C TYR A 241 -4.13 1.51 6.06
N HIS A 242 -4.55 2.75 5.85
CA HIS A 242 -5.60 3.35 6.65
C HIS A 242 -6.75 3.84 5.75
N VAL A 243 -7.97 3.52 6.14
CA VAL A 243 -9.20 3.98 5.48
C VAL A 243 -10.04 4.76 6.47
N TYR A 244 -10.46 5.95 6.06
CA TYR A 244 -11.18 6.91 6.88
C TYR A 244 -12.49 7.29 6.21
N PHE A 245 -13.60 6.99 6.88
CA PHE A 245 -14.93 7.45 6.53
C PHE A 245 -15.32 8.60 7.47
N LEU A 246 -14.62 9.74 7.37
CA LEU A 246 -14.94 10.95 8.16
C LEU A 246 -16.19 11.67 7.65
N SER A 247 -16.41 11.56 6.34
CA SER A 247 -17.61 12.00 5.62
C SER A 247 -18.18 10.80 4.87
N ASP A 248 -19.50 10.68 4.80
CA ASP A 248 -20.16 9.58 4.08
C ASP A 248 -19.92 9.65 2.56
N THR A 249 -19.98 10.82 1.95
CA THR A 249 -19.75 10.95 0.49
C THR A 249 -18.30 11.01 0.05
N HIS A 250 -17.39 11.36 0.96
CA HIS A 250 -15.98 11.61 0.64
C HIS A 250 -15.06 10.86 1.59
N PRO A 251 -15.13 9.52 1.65
CA PRO A 251 -14.15 8.76 2.39
C PRO A 251 -12.75 9.00 1.81
N SER A 252 -11.74 8.90 2.65
CA SER A 252 -10.35 9.03 2.26
C SER A 252 -9.57 7.79 2.66
N GLY A 253 -8.76 7.29 1.74
CA GLY A 253 -7.77 6.25 2.02
C GLY A 253 -6.40 6.89 2.08
N TYR A 254 -5.50 6.35 2.88
CA TYR A 254 -4.09 6.68 2.71
C TYR A 254 -3.20 5.50 3.06
N ILE A 255 -2.07 5.42 2.35
CA ILE A 255 -0.97 4.52 2.67
C ILE A 255 0.19 5.38 3.17
N LYS A 256 0.69 5.07 4.38
CA LYS A 256 1.92 5.66 4.90
C LYS A 256 3.07 4.73 4.55
N ILE A 257 3.97 5.23 3.71
CA ILE A 257 5.16 4.56 3.19
C ILE A 257 6.39 5.05 3.95
N GLY A 258 6.85 4.29 4.94
CA GLY A 258 7.95 4.63 5.83
C GLY A 258 7.70 5.89 6.68
N TYR A 259 8.78 6.51 7.18
CA TYR A 259 8.69 7.59 8.17
C TYR A 259 8.15 8.92 7.61
N ARG A 260 8.38 9.23 6.31
CA ARG A 260 8.12 10.57 5.74
C ARG A 260 7.20 10.64 4.53
N ARG A 261 6.82 9.51 3.91
CA ARG A 261 5.97 9.55 2.71
C ARG A 261 4.57 9.09 3.06
N LYS A 262 3.58 9.93 2.81
CA LYS A 262 2.16 9.60 2.92
C LYS A 262 1.53 9.82 1.55
N ARG A 263 0.78 8.82 1.07
CA ARG A 263 -0.07 8.96 -0.12
C ARG A 263 -1.51 8.88 0.36
N SER A 264 -2.30 9.90 0.08
CA SER A 264 -3.72 9.94 0.45
C SER A 264 -4.57 10.18 -0.78
N TRP A 265 -5.70 9.48 -0.84
CA TRP A 265 -6.73 9.60 -1.84
C TRP A 265 -8.01 10.05 -1.15
N LEU A 266 -8.76 10.91 -1.84
CA LEU A 266 -10.11 11.28 -1.45
C LEU A 266 -11.05 10.73 -2.50
N TYR A 267 -11.87 9.76 -2.10
CA TYR A 267 -12.81 9.08 -2.98
C TYR A 267 -14.09 9.90 -3.11
N GLY A 268 -14.78 9.78 -4.25
CA GLY A 268 -16.05 10.47 -4.50
C GLY A 268 -15.97 11.99 -4.72
N LYS A 269 -14.78 12.61 -4.67
CA LYS A 269 -14.59 14.08 -4.76
C LYS A 269 -15.20 14.71 -6.02
N HIS A 270 -15.21 13.98 -7.11
CA HIS A 270 -15.64 14.45 -8.43
C HIS A 270 -17.01 13.91 -8.84
N GLU A 271 -17.62 13.07 -8.01
CA GLU A 271 -18.93 12.53 -8.29
C GLU A 271 -20.01 13.54 -7.95
N THR A 272 -20.98 13.68 -8.85
CA THR A 272 -22.12 14.58 -8.66
C THR A 272 -23.41 13.76 -8.68
N SER A 273 -24.14 13.77 -7.57
CA SER A 273 -25.48 13.23 -7.45
C SER A 273 -26.24 13.99 -6.36
N GLU A 274 -27.56 14.09 -6.53
CA GLU A 274 -28.44 14.61 -5.48
C GLU A 274 -28.63 13.57 -4.35
N ASP A 275 -28.43 12.28 -4.64
CA ASP A 275 -28.51 11.22 -3.65
C ASP A 275 -27.14 11.00 -2.97
N ARG A 276 -27.10 11.42 -1.70
CA ARG A 276 -25.93 11.34 -0.85
C ARG A 276 -25.52 9.89 -0.53
N ASN A 277 -26.47 8.96 -0.45
CA ASN A 277 -26.17 7.54 -0.24
C ASN A 277 -25.52 6.93 -1.47
N LEU A 278 -26.00 7.29 -2.66
CA LEU A 278 -25.43 6.82 -3.92
C LEU A 278 -23.97 7.26 -4.07
N LEU A 279 -23.65 8.52 -3.74
CA LEU A 279 -22.27 9.02 -3.71
C LEU A 279 -21.38 8.24 -2.72
N CYS A 280 -21.91 7.98 -1.52
CA CYS A 280 -21.21 7.20 -0.51
C CYS A 280 -20.89 5.78 -1.01
N GLN A 281 -21.89 5.10 -1.60
CA GLN A 281 -21.74 3.74 -2.09
C GLN A 281 -20.73 3.64 -3.21
N LYS A 282 -20.73 4.56 -4.17
CA LYS A 282 -19.73 4.61 -5.24
C LYS A 282 -18.32 4.85 -4.70
N ALA A 283 -18.18 5.80 -3.77
CA ALA A 283 -16.89 6.03 -3.11
C ALA A 283 -16.41 4.80 -2.31
N GLN A 284 -17.31 4.09 -1.63
CA GLN A 284 -17.02 2.83 -0.94
C GLN A 284 -16.59 1.72 -1.92
N GLU A 285 -17.27 1.61 -3.06
CA GLU A 285 -16.91 0.64 -4.10
C GLU A 285 -15.52 0.90 -4.66
N GLN A 286 -15.16 2.17 -4.85
CA GLN A 286 -13.82 2.55 -5.28
C GLN A 286 -12.76 2.17 -4.23
N VAL A 287 -13.01 2.45 -2.95
CA VAL A 287 -12.14 2.03 -1.84
C VAL A 287 -11.96 0.50 -1.81
N LEU A 288 -13.04 -0.25 -2.01
CA LEU A 288 -13.02 -1.72 -2.01
C LEU A 288 -12.27 -2.27 -3.23
N ASN A 289 -12.45 -1.67 -4.40
CA ASN A 289 -11.73 -2.04 -5.60
C ASN A 289 -10.22 -1.80 -5.43
N ASP A 290 -9.82 -0.63 -4.94
CA ASP A 290 -8.43 -0.34 -4.62
C ASP A 290 -7.88 -1.30 -3.57
N PHE A 291 -8.66 -1.63 -2.55
CA PHE A 291 -8.26 -2.61 -1.55
C PHE A 291 -8.03 -3.99 -2.19
N ASP A 292 -8.97 -4.49 -3.00
CA ASP A 292 -8.81 -5.77 -3.71
C ASP A 292 -7.57 -5.73 -4.60
N VAL A 293 -7.42 -4.73 -5.47
CA VAL A 293 -6.26 -4.59 -6.37
C VAL A 293 -4.94 -4.57 -5.61
N ASN A 294 -4.85 -3.77 -4.54
CA ASN A 294 -3.61 -3.63 -3.76
C ASN A 294 -3.29 -4.89 -2.96
N PHE A 295 -4.30 -5.60 -2.46
CA PHE A 295 -4.10 -6.71 -1.55
C PHE A 295 -4.21 -8.07 -2.21
N ARG A 296 -4.85 -8.25 -3.38
CA ARG A 296 -5.17 -9.57 -3.97
C ARG A 296 -4.03 -10.59 -3.94
N TYR A 297 -2.81 -10.14 -4.25
CA TYR A 297 -1.61 -10.98 -4.27
C TYR A 297 -0.63 -10.67 -3.12
N GLN A 298 -0.99 -9.77 -2.21
CA GLN A 298 -0.14 -9.30 -1.14
C GLN A 298 0.22 -10.42 -0.16
N ASN A 299 1.52 -10.71 -0.06
CA ASN A 299 2.07 -11.78 0.80
C ASN A 299 3.02 -11.26 1.89
N THR A 300 3.35 -9.96 1.91
CA THR A 300 4.15 -9.34 2.99
C THR A 300 3.25 -8.83 4.11
N CYS A 301 3.79 -8.81 5.33
CA CYS A 301 3.06 -8.41 6.53
C CYS A 301 2.96 -6.89 6.66
N LEU A 302 1.74 -6.38 6.81
CA LEU A 302 1.47 -4.96 7.12
C LEU A 302 1.81 -4.63 8.56
N GLU A 303 2.25 -3.40 8.82
CA GLU A 303 2.46 -2.90 10.18
C GLU A 303 1.11 -2.58 10.84
N GLU A 304 0.24 -1.85 10.15
CA GLU A 304 -1.07 -1.44 10.65
C GLU A 304 -2.11 -1.46 9.52
N LEU A 305 -3.24 -2.13 9.78
CA LEU A 305 -4.46 -2.01 8.99
C LEU A 305 -5.49 -1.27 9.84
N LYS A 306 -5.95 -0.12 9.36
CA LYS A 306 -6.84 0.75 10.10
C LYS A 306 -8.09 1.12 9.34
N PHE A 307 -9.24 1.00 10.00
CA PHE A 307 -10.53 1.48 9.49
C PHE A 307 -11.17 2.43 10.52
N ILE A 308 -11.60 3.61 10.07
CA ILE A 308 -12.36 4.56 10.89
C ILE A 308 -13.71 4.85 10.23
N PHE A 309 -14.81 4.41 10.84
CA PHE A 309 -16.18 4.64 10.35
C PHE A 309 -16.87 5.81 11.06
N SER A 310 -16.11 6.80 11.51
CA SER A 310 -16.64 7.96 12.23
C SER A 310 -17.15 9.02 11.26
N TYR A 311 -18.40 8.90 10.82
CA TYR A 311 -19.08 9.87 9.93
C TYR A 311 -19.46 11.17 10.64
N ILE A 312 -18.63 11.63 11.57
CA ILE A 312 -18.94 12.73 12.48
C ILE A 312 -19.15 14.05 11.73
N ASP A 313 -18.47 14.26 10.61
CA ASP A 313 -18.63 15.49 9.81
C ASP A 313 -19.97 15.51 9.08
N THR A 314 -20.53 14.35 8.76
CA THR A 314 -21.90 14.22 8.25
C THR A 314 -22.89 14.56 9.35
N LEU A 315 -22.78 13.90 10.51
CA LEU A 315 -23.69 14.10 11.64
C LEU A 315 -23.71 15.56 12.15
N ARG A 316 -22.57 16.26 12.12
CA ARG A 316 -22.49 17.68 12.52
C ARG A 316 -23.27 18.64 11.63
N LYS A 317 -23.43 18.31 10.35
CA LYS A 317 -24.13 19.16 9.39
C LYS A 317 -25.65 19.01 9.50
N GLU A 318 -26.12 17.92 10.11
CA GLU A 318 -27.53 17.67 10.28
C GLU A 318 -28.11 18.57 11.38
N LYS A 319 -29.09 19.39 11.01
CA LYS A 319 -29.72 20.36 11.92
C LYS A 319 -30.54 19.69 13.03
N ASN A 320 -31.10 18.51 12.73
CA ASN A 320 -31.95 17.73 13.63
C ASN A 320 -31.54 16.25 13.56
N LEU A 321 -30.48 15.89 14.27
CA LEU A 321 -29.99 14.51 14.36
C LEU A 321 -31.09 13.57 14.88
N LYS A 322 -31.44 12.58 14.07
CA LYS A 322 -32.41 11.52 14.43
C LYS A 322 -31.70 10.17 14.55
N GLN A 323 -32.37 9.22 15.21
CA GLN A 323 -31.89 7.83 15.28
C GLN A 323 -31.71 7.22 13.88
N GLU A 324 -32.61 7.54 12.95
CA GLU A 324 -32.57 7.13 11.53
C GLU A 324 -31.23 7.50 10.84
N ASP A 325 -30.60 8.61 11.22
CA ASP A 325 -29.31 9.03 10.66
C ASP A 325 -28.19 8.06 11.09
N PHE A 326 -28.19 7.65 12.35
CA PHE A 326 -27.21 6.68 12.87
C PHE A 326 -27.44 5.28 12.28
N GLU A 327 -28.71 4.88 12.14
CA GLU A 327 -29.08 3.61 11.51
C GLU A 327 -28.60 3.55 10.06
N ARG A 328 -28.83 4.61 9.29
CA ARG A 328 -28.32 4.73 7.91
C ARG A 328 -26.80 4.57 7.84
N LEU A 329 -26.05 5.24 8.72
CA LEU A 329 -24.58 5.17 8.73
C LEU A 329 -24.06 3.80 9.18
N ASN A 330 -24.71 3.17 10.16
CA ASN A 330 -24.43 1.80 10.55
C ASN A 330 -24.65 0.83 9.38
N GLN A 331 -25.72 1.02 8.59
CA GLN A 331 -25.96 0.20 7.40
C GLN A 331 -24.86 0.37 6.35
N LEU A 332 -24.38 1.59 6.11
CA LEU A 332 -23.24 1.83 5.22
C LEU A 332 -21.96 1.14 5.70
N THR A 333 -21.74 1.10 7.02
CA THR A 333 -20.59 0.39 7.62
C THR A 333 -20.72 -1.11 7.42
N ILE A 334 -21.89 -1.69 7.70
CA ILE A 334 -22.16 -3.12 7.55
C ILE A 334 -22.02 -3.54 6.08
N GLN A 335 -22.55 -2.75 5.14
CA GLN A 335 -22.44 -3.02 3.70
C GLN A 335 -20.97 -3.04 3.24
N PHE A 336 -20.18 -2.06 3.66
CA PHE A 336 -18.76 -2.01 3.33
C PHE A 336 -18.02 -3.23 3.89
N LEU A 337 -18.23 -3.57 5.16
CA LEU A 337 -17.58 -4.70 5.81
C LEU A 337 -17.98 -6.04 5.20
N GLY A 338 -19.23 -6.18 4.75
CA GLY A 338 -19.69 -7.38 4.05
C GLY A 338 -18.97 -7.58 2.72
N LYS A 339 -18.86 -6.52 1.91
CA LYS A 339 -18.08 -6.58 0.66
C LYS A 339 -16.58 -6.79 0.93
N LEU A 340 -16.04 -6.20 2.01
CA LEU A 340 -14.64 -6.42 2.41
C LEU A 340 -14.39 -7.88 2.81
N LYS A 341 -15.31 -8.48 3.57
CA LYS A 341 -15.31 -9.90 3.91
C LYS A 341 -15.28 -10.78 2.65
N ASP A 342 -16.07 -10.45 1.63
CA ASP A 342 -16.08 -11.16 0.35
C ASP A 342 -14.77 -11.02 -0.43
N ILE A 343 -14.08 -9.88 -0.33
CA ILE A 343 -12.74 -9.72 -0.90
C ILE A 343 -11.73 -10.58 -0.15
N LEU A 344 -11.75 -10.53 1.19
CA LEU A 344 -10.81 -11.24 2.04
C LEU A 344 -10.97 -12.76 1.93
N SER A 345 -12.21 -13.26 1.81
CA SER A 345 -12.52 -14.69 1.69
C SER A 345 -12.11 -15.31 0.36
N ARG A 346 -12.06 -14.52 -0.73
CA ARG A 346 -11.61 -14.96 -2.06
C ARG A 346 -10.09 -15.14 -2.15
N ARG A 347 -9.33 -14.68 -1.16
CA ARG A 347 -7.87 -14.81 -1.15
C ARG A 347 -7.46 -16.26 -0.92
N SER A 348 -6.42 -16.70 -1.60
CA SER A 348 -5.81 -18.02 -1.35
C SER A 348 -5.04 -18.10 -0.03
N GLN A 349 -4.70 -16.95 0.57
CA GLN A 349 -3.99 -16.86 1.84
C GLN A 349 -4.56 -15.74 2.72
N LEU A 350 -4.53 -15.96 4.04
CA LEU A 350 -4.91 -14.98 5.05
C LEU A 350 -4.06 -13.70 4.91
N LEU A 351 -4.67 -12.55 5.19
CA LEU A 351 -3.98 -11.27 5.10
C LEU A 351 -3.03 -11.10 6.30
N LYS A 352 -1.75 -10.87 6.02
CA LYS A 352 -0.73 -10.71 7.06
C LYS A 352 -0.71 -9.28 7.59
N VAL A 353 -1.07 -9.09 8.86
CA VAL A 353 -1.15 -7.79 9.53
C VAL A 353 -0.64 -7.91 10.96
N LYS A 354 0.18 -6.96 11.43
CA LYS A 354 0.64 -6.92 12.83
C LYS A 354 -0.34 -6.24 13.77
N LYS A 355 -0.92 -5.11 13.35
CA LYS A 355 -1.89 -4.34 14.13
C LYS A 355 -3.17 -4.11 13.37
N LEU A 356 -4.29 -4.50 13.97
CA LEU A 356 -5.64 -4.18 13.51
C LEU A 356 -6.22 -3.07 14.38
N ASP A 357 -6.66 -1.97 13.75
CA ASP A 357 -7.28 -0.83 14.44
C ASP A 357 -8.63 -0.50 13.77
N ILE A 358 -9.74 -0.75 14.45
CA ILE A 358 -11.09 -0.53 13.92
C ILE A 358 -11.88 0.38 14.86
N LEU A 359 -12.32 1.52 14.34
CA LEU A 359 -13.05 2.53 15.10
C LEU A 359 -14.47 2.69 14.56
N CYS A 360 -15.41 2.91 15.48
CA CYS A 360 -16.84 2.98 15.24
C CYS A 360 -17.44 1.64 14.75
N CYS A 361 -17.03 0.53 15.37
CA CYS A 361 -17.49 -0.82 15.02
C CYS A 361 -17.80 -1.67 16.26
N THR A 362 -18.71 -2.62 16.12
CA THR A 362 -19.06 -3.60 17.17
C THR A 362 -18.31 -4.93 16.99
N ASP A 363 -18.58 -5.88 17.88
CA ASP A 363 -18.19 -7.29 17.80
C ASP A 363 -18.58 -7.96 16.47
N ASP A 364 -19.84 -7.80 16.04
CA ASP A 364 -20.33 -8.32 14.74
C ASP A 364 -19.48 -7.81 13.55
N ASN A 365 -19.01 -6.57 13.65
CA ASN A 365 -18.15 -5.97 12.63
C ASN A 365 -16.73 -6.55 12.68
N LEU A 366 -16.19 -6.80 13.87
CA LEU A 366 -14.87 -7.41 14.04
C LEU A 366 -14.83 -8.81 13.41
N MET A 367 -15.90 -9.59 13.56
CA MET A 367 -16.04 -10.92 12.95
C MET A 367 -16.02 -10.94 11.42
N GLN A 368 -16.27 -9.80 10.76
CA GLN A 368 -16.19 -9.70 9.29
C GLN A 368 -14.75 -9.52 8.79
N ILE A 369 -13.81 -9.17 9.66
CA ILE A 369 -12.40 -8.92 9.29
C ILE A 369 -11.46 -9.93 9.95
N LEU A 370 -11.56 -10.09 11.27
CA LEU A 370 -10.58 -10.80 12.09
C LEU A 370 -10.30 -12.24 11.63
N PRO A 371 -11.31 -13.07 11.28
CA PRO A 371 -11.08 -14.45 10.84
C PRO A 371 -10.24 -14.58 9.57
N TYR A 372 -10.11 -13.51 8.79
CA TYR A 372 -9.38 -13.50 7.52
C TYR A 372 -7.95 -12.95 7.63
N LEU A 373 -7.49 -12.67 8.86
CA LEU A 373 -6.11 -12.24 9.15
C LEU A 373 -5.23 -13.42 9.57
N ASP A 374 -3.94 -13.36 9.25
CA ASP A 374 -2.96 -14.38 9.62
C ASP A 374 -2.64 -14.31 11.13
N PRO A 375 -2.98 -15.33 11.92
CA PRO A 375 -2.76 -15.33 13.37
C PRO A 375 -1.28 -15.23 13.75
N ASN A 376 -0.37 -15.77 12.93
CA ASN A 376 1.06 -15.77 13.27
C ASN A 376 1.66 -14.36 13.24
N CYS A 377 1.08 -13.50 12.40
CA CYS A 377 1.51 -12.12 12.21
C CYS A 377 0.85 -11.15 13.19
N LEU A 378 -0.41 -11.38 13.55
CA LEU A 378 -1.19 -10.46 14.37
C LEU A 378 -0.64 -10.36 15.80
N LYS A 379 -0.47 -9.12 16.28
CA LYS A 379 0.08 -8.81 17.61
C LYS A 379 -0.81 -7.88 18.43
N THR A 380 -1.53 -6.98 17.76
CA THR A 380 -2.36 -5.99 18.44
C THR A 380 -3.73 -5.89 17.81
N ILE A 381 -4.78 -5.92 18.65
CA ILE A 381 -6.15 -5.57 18.26
C ILE A 381 -6.57 -4.34 19.04
N LYS A 382 -7.01 -3.31 18.33
CA LYS A 382 -7.65 -2.13 18.88
C LYS A 382 -9.05 -2.00 18.28
N LEU A 383 -10.06 -1.92 19.15
CA LEU A 383 -11.44 -1.74 18.77
C LEU A 383 -12.08 -0.63 19.60
N ILE A 384 -12.73 0.31 18.92
CA ILE A 384 -13.52 1.36 19.56
C ILE A 384 -14.93 1.31 18.99
N ASP A 385 -15.94 1.15 19.85
CA ASP A 385 -17.33 1.10 19.43
C ASP A 385 -17.86 2.49 19.01
N PRO A 386 -19.03 2.56 18.35
CA PRO A 386 -19.61 3.82 17.92
C PRO A 386 -19.79 4.83 19.06
N ARG A 387 -20.32 4.39 20.21
CA ARG A 387 -20.56 5.28 21.35
C ARG A 387 -19.26 5.90 21.84
N ALA A 388 -18.26 5.06 22.13
CA ALA A 388 -16.97 5.50 22.62
C ALA A 388 -16.29 6.44 21.62
N GLU A 389 -16.36 6.16 20.32
CA GLU A 389 -15.73 7.02 19.31
C GLU A 389 -16.42 8.38 19.17
N TYR A 390 -17.76 8.42 19.12
CA TYR A 390 -18.51 9.68 19.05
C TYR A 390 -18.37 10.52 20.32
N GLU A 391 -18.37 9.88 21.50
CA GLU A 391 -18.18 10.55 22.79
C GLU A 391 -16.72 11.07 22.96
N ARG A 392 -15.71 10.29 22.57
CA ARG A 392 -14.27 10.65 22.63
C ARG A 392 -13.96 11.92 21.84
N LEU A 393 -14.62 12.12 20.70
CA LEU A 393 -14.46 13.31 19.86
C LEU A 393 -15.23 14.53 20.43
N GLY A 394 -16.22 14.29 21.29
CA GLY A 394 -17.06 15.32 21.92
C GLY A 394 -16.32 16.22 22.91
N ASP A 395 -15.20 15.80 23.48
CA ASP A 395 -14.39 16.63 24.39
C ASP A 395 -13.48 17.63 23.65
N ARG A 396 -13.25 17.41 22.34
CA ARG A 396 -12.40 18.28 21.52
C ARG A 396 -13.19 19.31 20.71
N VAL A 397 -14.52 19.22 20.69
CA VAL A 397 -15.37 20.00 19.76
C VAL A 397 -16.61 20.55 20.48
N LYS A 398 -17.03 21.76 20.09
CA LYS A 398 -18.12 22.56 20.70
C LYS A 398 -19.51 21.86 20.72
N TYR A 399 -19.69 20.77 19.99
CA TYR A 399 -20.95 20.04 19.87
C TYR A 399 -20.70 18.53 20.09
N ARG A 400 -21.17 17.98 21.22
CA ARG A 400 -21.12 16.55 21.51
C ARG A 400 -22.19 15.83 20.70
N VAL A 401 -21.78 14.92 19.82
CA VAL A 401 -22.70 14.00 19.12
C VAL A 401 -22.98 12.83 20.07
N LYS A 402 -24.17 12.79 20.67
CA LYS A 402 -24.57 11.69 21.56
C LYS A 402 -25.11 10.53 20.74
N TYR A 403 -24.51 9.35 20.90
CA TYR A 403 -25.02 8.13 20.25
C TYR A 403 -26.35 7.70 20.88
N PRO A 404 -27.36 7.27 20.10
CA PRO A 404 -28.66 6.89 20.64
C PRO A 404 -28.57 5.71 21.61
N GLU A 405 -29.15 5.86 22.80
CA GLU A 405 -29.14 4.80 23.83
C GLU A 405 -29.88 3.53 23.39
N THR A 406 -30.92 3.68 22.58
CA THR A 406 -31.71 2.60 21.96
C THR A 406 -30.90 1.73 20.99
N MET A 407 -29.77 2.23 20.49
CA MET A 407 -28.89 1.50 19.57
C MET A 407 -27.70 0.84 20.28
N LEU A 408 -27.57 1.03 21.60
CA LEU A 408 -26.54 0.36 22.38
C LEU A 408 -26.87 -1.12 22.49
N LYS A 409 -25.89 -1.95 22.14
CA LYS A 409 -25.97 -3.40 22.28
C LYS A 409 -24.89 -3.90 23.23
N PRO A 410 -25.14 -4.99 23.98
CA PRO A 410 -24.09 -5.69 24.69
C PRO A 410 -22.96 -6.07 23.74
N PHE A 411 -21.72 -5.99 24.22
CA PHE A 411 -20.56 -6.42 23.45
C PHE A 411 -20.23 -7.85 23.84
N VAL A 412 -20.32 -8.79 22.90
CA VAL A 412 -20.17 -10.23 23.16
C VAL A 412 -18.91 -10.75 22.46
N LEU A 413 -18.04 -11.40 23.23
CA LEU A 413 -16.78 -11.96 22.73
C LEU A 413 -16.78 -13.48 22.58
N ASP A 414 -17.87 -14.16 22.92
CA ASP A 414 -17.95 -15.63 23.02
C ASP A 414 -17.41 -16.35 21.78
N GLU A 415 -17.82 -15.93 20.58
CA GLU A 415 -17.34 -16.49 19.31
C GLU A 415 -15.94 -16.00 18.94
N ILE A 416 -15.65 -14.72 19.20
CA ILE A 416 -14.37 -14.08 18.86
C ILE A 416 -13.22 -14.75 19.61
N CYS A 417 -13.42 -15.09 20.89
CA CYS A 417 -12.41 -15.73 21.73
C CYS A 417 -12.01 -17.13 21.27
N GLN A 418 -12.83 -17.79 20.43
CA GLN A 418 -12.54 -19.11 19.87
C GLN A 418 -11.58 -19.04 18.67
N LEU A 419 -11.41 -17.86 18.06
CA LEU A 419 -10.57 -17.67 16.87
C LEU A 419 -9.08 -17.87 17.19
N GLU A 420 -8.36 -18.51 16.26
CA GLU A 420 -6.89 -18.64 16.34
C GLU A 420 -6.20 -17.26 16.32
N GLN A 421 -6.81 -16.29 15.65
CA GLN A 421 -6.35 -14.90 15.65
C GLN A 421 -6.43 -14.28 17.03
N TRP A 422 -7.48 -14.57 17.82
CA TRP A 422 -7.59 -14.05 19.19
C TRP A 422 -6.52 -14.64 20.11
N LYS A 423 -6.32 -15.97 20.02
CA LYS A 423 -5.35 -16.73 20.84
C LYS A 423 -3.88 -16.37 20.58
N SER A 424 -3.58 -15.73 19.44
CA SER A 424 -2.21 -15.38 19.03
C SER A 424 -1.83 -13.91 19.28
N VAL A 425 -2.82 -13.06 19.59
CA VAL A 425 -2.60 -11.63 19.85
C VAL A 425 -1.91 -11.41 21.19
N THR A 426 -1.10 -10.37 21.26
CA THR A 426 -0.32 -10.02 22.44
C THR A 426 -0.84 -8.80 23.18
N GLU A 427 -1.48 -7.85 22.50
CA GLU A 427 -2.01 -6.62 23.09
C GLU A 427 -3.44 -6.37 22.62
N LEU A 428 -4.32 -6.04 23.57
CA LEU A 428 -5.75 -5.80 23.33
C LEU A 428 -6.19 -4.46 23.92
N GLU A 429 -6.86 -3.64 23.12
CA GLU A 429 -7.53 -2.41 23.57
C GLU A 429 -8.96 -2.40 23.03
N ILE A 430 -9.95 -2.57 23.91
CA ILE A 430 -11.38 -2.48 23.57
C ILE A 430 -12.00 -1.32 24.35
N SER A 431 -12.51 -0.33 23.63
CA SER A 431 -13.33 0.75 24.20
C SER A 431 -14.75 0.61 23.67
N SER A 432 -15.62 -0.05 24.42
CA SER A 432 -16.97 -0.38 24.01
C SER A 432 -17.99 -0.25 25.14
N GLN A 433 -19.25 -0.59 24.87
CA GLN A 433 -20.16 -1.08 25.90
C GLN A 433 -19.48 -2.18 26.76
N PRO A 434 -19.85 -2.28 28.05
CA PRO A 434 -19.32 -3.33 28.90
C PRO A 434 -19.50 -4.71 28.26
N ILE A 435 -18.41 -5.46 28.18
CA ILE A 435 -18.38 -6.81 27.61
C ILE A 435 -19.13 -7.74 28.56
N SER A 436 -20.08 -8.52 28.03
CA SER A 436 -20.90 -9.44 28.82
C SER A 436 -20.27 -10.82 29.01
N THR A 437 -19.34 -11.21 28.13
CA THR A 437 -18.58 -12.47 28.24
C THR A 437 -17.82 -12.50 29.58
N SER A 438 -17.74 -13.66 30.22
CA SER A 438 -17.02 -13.78 31.51
C SER A 438 -15.50 -13.74 31.32
N ILE A 439 -14.76 -13.26 32.32
CA ILE A 439 -13.29 -13.13 32.27
C ILE A 439 -12.61 -14.46 31.93
N GLN A 440 -13.11 -15.56 32.47
CA GLN A 440 -12.54 -16.90 32.28
C GLN A 440 -12.78 -17.41 30.86
N GLU A 441 -13.97 -17.18 30.29
CA GLU A 441 -14.32 -17.59 28.93
C GLU A 441 -13.59 -16.78 27.86
N MET A 442 -13.21 -15.52 28.15
CA MET A 442 -12.49 -14.69 27.19
C MET A 442 -11.08 -15.22 26.85
N ASN A 443 -10.55 -16.16 27.65
CA ASN A 443 -9.19 -16.71 27.53
C ASN A 443 -8.15 -15.60 27.33
N ILE A 444 -8.01 -14.72 28.33
CA ILE A 444 -7.19 -13.49 28.22
C ILE A 444 -5.83 -13.56 28.91
N ILE A 445 -5.46 -14.71 29.45
CA ILE A 445 -4.24 -14.85 30.27
C ILE A 445 -2.93 -14.81 29.45
N HIS A 446 -3.01 -15.08 28.14
CA HIS A 446 -1.84 -15.05 27.25
C HIS A 446 -1.42 -13.63 26.82
N PHE A 447 -2.31 -12.65 26.95
CA PHE A 447 -2.01 -11.27 26.55
C PHE A 447 -0.95 -10.64 27.46
N SER A 448 -0.10 -9.82 26.87
CA SER A 448 0.85 -8.96 27.57
C SER A 448 0.17 -7.73 28.14
N LYS A 449 -0.74 -7.12 27.37
CA LYS A 449 -1.49 -5.94 27.78
C LYS A 449 -2.96 -6.01 27.41
N ILE A 450 -3.81 -5.54 28.31
CA ILE A 450 -5.25 -5.44 28.11
C ILE A 450 -5.75 -4.10 28.62
N TYR A 451 -6.60 -3.45 27.83
CA TYR A 451 -7.49 -2.38 28.24
C TYR A 451 -8.91 -2.71 27.78
N MET A 452 -9.84 -2.88 28.71
CA MET A 452 -11.24 -3.18 28.37
C MET A 452 -12.22 -2.78 29.47
N GLN A 453 -13.51 -2.82 29.15
CA GLN A 453 -14.61 -2.66 30.10
C GLN A 453 -15.51 -3.90 30.08
N VAL A 454 -15.82 -4.46 31.25
CA VAL A 454 -16.68 -5.65 31.42
C VAL A 454 -17.95 -5.29 32.21
N GLU A 455 -19.02 -6.08 32.07
CA GLU A 455 -20.28 -5.83 32.79
C GLU A 455 -20.10 -6.07 34.30
N THR A 456 -19.43 -7.16 34.67
CA THR A 456 -19.22 -7.62 36.05
C THR A 456 -17.84 -8.23 36.23
N ILE A 457 -17.28 -8.11 37.42
CA ILE A 457 -16.11 -8.88 37.86
C ILE A 457 -16.34 -9.37 39.29
N SER A 458 -16.09 -10.65 39.53
CA SER A 458 -16.24 -11.33 40.83
C SER A 458 -14.91 -11.41 41.60
N SER A 459 -14.95 -11.79 42.88
CA SER A 459 -13.74 -12.04 43.66
C SER A 459 -12.95 -13.23 43.12
N GLU A 460 -13.64 -14.25 42.60
CA GLU A 460 -13.08 -15.42 41.95
C GLU A 460 -12.36 -15.07 40.64
N ASP A 461 -12.90 -14.16 39.83
CA ASP A 461 -12.22 -13.66 38.62
C ASP A 461 -10.91 -12.95 38.94
N VAL A 462 -10.89 -12.16 40.01
CA VAL A 462 -9.67 -11.46 40.46
C VAL A 462 -8.61 -12.46 40.91
N LEU A 463 -9.00 -13.50 41.66
CA LEU A 463 -8.09 -14.56 42.07
C LEU A 463 -7.57 -15.34 40.87
N TYR A 464 -8.46 -15.74 39.95
CA TYR A 464 -8.11 -16.42 38.70
C TYR A 464 -7.07 -15.64 37.90
N LEU A 465 -7.28 -14.35 37.69
CA LEU A 465 -6.32 -13.49 37.01
C LEU A 465 -5.00 -13.40 37.79
N LYS A 466 -5.06 -13.15 39.10
CA LYS A 466 -3.85 -13.04 39.94
C LYS A 466 -2.98 -14.30 39.83
N ASP A 467 -3.55 -15.48 40.01
CA ASP A 467 -2.81 -16.75 40.01
C ASP A 467 -2.17 -17.04 38.64
N HIS A 468 -2.90 -16.82 37.54
CA HIS A 468 -2.35 -17.04 36.19
C HIS A 468 -1.31 -16.00 35.79
N LEU A 469 -1.51 -14.73 36.17
CA LEU A 469 -0.60 -13.65 35.83
C LEU A 469 0.74 -13.77 36.58
N LEU A 470 0.76 -14.32 37.80
CA LEU A 470 1.99 -14.58 38.56
C LEU A 470 2.96 -15.55 37.86
N LEU A 471 2.39 -16.47 37.07
CA LEU A 471 3.12 -17.48 36.31
C LEU A 471 3.50 -16.99 34.89
N SER A 472 2.95 -15.86 34.45
CA SER A 472 3.11 -15.38 33.08
C SER A 472 4.47 -14.72 32.86
N THR A 473 5.18 -15.13 31.81
CA THR A 473 6.44 -14.52 31.38
C THR A 473 6.24 -13.35 30.40
N SER A 474 5.05 -13.20 29.83
CA SER A 474 4.72 -12.17 28.84
C SER A 474 3.93 -11.00 29.41
N PHE A 475 3.25 -11.19 30.55
CA PHE A 475 2.40 -10.20 31.18
C PHE A 475 3.11 -8.87 31.49
N ARG A 476 2.41 -7.75 31.27
CA ARG A 476 2.86 -6.41 31.61
C ARG A 476 1.79 -5.59 32.34
N GLU A 477 0.59 -5.48 31.77
CA GLU A 477 -0.44 -4.57 32.30
C GLU A 477 -1.85 -4.93 31.86
N PHE A 478 -2.74 -5.24 32.81
CA PHE A 478 -4.19 -5.35 32.57
C PHE A 478 -4.90 -4.20 33.28
N LEU A 479 -5.72 -3.44 32.55
CA LEU A 479 -6.61 -2.42 33.08
C LEU A 479 -8.04 -2.78 32.67
N ILE A 480 -8.82 -3.25 33.64
CA ILE A 480 -10.18 -3.76 33.43
C ILE A 480 -11.15 -2.86 34.19
N HIS A 481 -11.91 -2.08 33.44
CA HIS A 481 -13.05 -1.34 33.97
C HIS A 481 -14.24 -2.27 34.14
N PHE A 482 -15.08 -2.02 35.14
CA PHE A 482 -16.32 -2.78 35.33
C PHE A 482 -17.49 -1.86 35.63
N LYS A 483 -18.67 -2.23 35.12
CA LYS A 483 -19.91 -1.48 35.39
C LYS A 483 -20.49 -1.84 36.75
N ASN A 484 -20.61 -3.13 37.05
CA ASN A 484 -21.15 -3.64 38.29
C ASN A 484 -20.03 -4.29 39.11
N LYS A 485 -19.83 -3.82 40.34
CA LYS A 485 -18.88 -4.42 41.29
C LYS A 485 -19.55 -5.63 41.95
N ALA A 486 -19.21 -6.83 41.49
CA ALA A 486 -19.62 -8.09 42.13
C ALA A 486 -18.52 -8.65 43.07
N ILE A 487 -17.48 -7.85 43.33
CA ILE A 487 -16.41 -8.18 44.27
C ILE A 487 -16.93 -8.01 45.70
N ASP A 488 -17.04 -9.12 46.42
CA ASP A 488 -17.20 -9.12 47.88
C ASP A 488 -15.83 -8.92 48.54
N TYR A 489 -15.70 -7.85 49.33
CA TYR A 489 -14.41 -7.45 49.90
C TYR A 489 -13.90 -8.44 50.96
N GLU A 490 -14.79 -8.96 51.82
CA GLU A 490 -14.39 -9.91 52.86
C GLU A 490 -13.88 -11.21 52.23
N THR A 491 -14.59 -11.73 51.23
CA THR A 491 -14.17 -12.88 50.44
C THR A 491 -12.85 -12.60 49.72
N LEU A 492 -12.71 -11.43 49.10
CA LEU A 492 -11.49 -11.06 48.37
C LEU A 492 -10.27 -10.99 49.31
N VAL A 493 -10.41 -10.41 50.50
CA VAL A 493 -9.35 -10.39 51.52
C VAL A 493 -9.06 -11.80 52.05
N GLY A 494 -10.09 -12.63 52.22
CA GLY A 494 -9.93 -14.02 52.61
C GLY A 494 -9.09 -14.83 51.62
N ILE A 495 -9.24 -14.60 50.32
CA ILE A 495 -8.53 -15.35 49.26
C ILE A 495 -7.20 -14.71 48.81
N MET A 496 -7.07 -13.37 48.87
CA MET A 496 -5.85 -12.66 48.47
C MET A 496 -4.90 -12.36 49.64
N GLY A 497 -5.38 -12.46 50.88
CA GLY A 497 -4.70 -11.97 52.07
C GLY A 497 -4.91 -10.47 52.31
N PRO A 498 -4.40 -9.95 53.44
CA PRO A 498 -4.55 -8.55 53.79
C PRO A 498 -3.87 -7.63 52.75
N PRO A 499 -4.51 -6.52 52.36
CA PRO A 499 -3.89 -5.57 51.44
C PRO A 499 -2.69 -4.87 52.05
N HIS A 500 -1.75 -4.47 51.20
CA HIS A 500 -0.57 -3.73 51.62
C HIS A 500 -0.90 -2.29 52.01
N ARG A 501 -1.80 -1.64 51.25
CA ARG A 501 -2.25 -0.26 51.50
C ARG A 501 -3.73 -0.08 51.20
N ILE A 502 -4.37 0.76 52.01
CA ILE A 502 -5.74 1.26 51.83
C ILE A 502 -5.66 2.79 51.95
N TYR A 503 -6.15 3.53 50.95
CA TYR A 503 -6.11 5.00 50.95
C TYR A 503 -7.50 5.65 51.03
N GLY A 504 -7.75 6.39 52.12
CA GLY A 504 -8.84 7.37 52.29
C GLY A 504 -10.26 6.84 52.12
N ASP A 505 -11.24 7.76 52.04
CA ASP A 505 -12.68 7.47 51.92
C ASP A 505 -13.10 6.81 50.58
N ASN A 506 -12.16 6.54 49.66
CA ASN A 506 -12.42 6.03 48.30
C ASN A 506 -11.92 4.58 48.08
N ASP A 507 -11.59 3.83 49.14
CA ASP A 507 -11.27 2.40 49.12
C ASP A 507 -10.30 1.95 48.02
N ARG A 508 -9.25 2.75 47.77
CA ARG A 508 -8.16 2.31 46.88
C ARG A 508 -7.32 1.27 47.60
N ILE A 509 -7.46 0.02 47.19
CA ILE A 509 -6.83 -1.12 47.83
C ILE A 509 -5.73 -1.65 46.94
N ILE A 510 -4.54 -1.89 47.51
CA ILE A 510 -3.36 -2.33 46.78
C ILE A 510 -2.76 -3.58 47.43
N TRP A 511 -2.51 -4.59 46.60
CA TRP A 511 -1.73 -5.78 46.95
C TRP A 511 -0.46 -5.86 46.10
N PHE A 512 0.57 -6.48 46.67
CA PHE A 512 1.80 -6.83 45.98
C PHE A 512 2.07 -8.32 46.17
N PHE A 513 2.34 -9.01 45.07
CA PHE A 513 2.70 -10.43 45.07
C PHE A 513 4.02 -10.59 44.32
N GLN A 514 4.94 -11.37 44.88
CA GLN A 514 6.19 -11.68 44.19
C GLN A 514 5.90 -12.58 42.99
N MET A 515 6.39 -12.21 41.81
CA MET A 515 6.27 -13.04 40.61
C MET A 515 7.06 -14.35 40.79
N GLU A 516 6.56 -15.45 40.27
CA GLU A 516 7.27 -16.74 40.34
C GLU A 516 8.41 -16.83 39.33
N VAL A 517 8.26 -16.11 38.21
CA VAL A 517 9.15 -16.20 37.05
C VAL A 517 10.30 -15.19 37.05
N ASN A 518 10.27 -14.17 37.90
CA ASN A 518 11.29 -13.12 37.95
C ASN A 518 11.33 -12.40 39.32
N HIS A 519 12.26 -11.47 39.50
CA HIS A 519 12.40 -10.68 40.73
C HIS A 519 11.46 -9.46 40.80
N GLN A 520 10.42 -9.41 39.98
CA GLN A 520 9.44 -8.32 39.97
C GLN A 520 8.22 -8.70 40.80
N PHE A 521 7.32 -7.74 40.99
CA PHE A 521 6.08 -7.90 41.72
C PHE A 521 4.87 -7.66 40.81
N LEU A 522 3.82 -8.45 41.00
CA LEU A 522 2.48 -8.17 40.53
C LEU A 522 1.81 -7.20 41.50
N LYS A 523 1.59 -5.96 41.04
CA LYS A 523 0.80 -4.96 41.75
C LYS A 523 -0.66 -5.08 41.32
N VAL A 524 -1.54 -5.42 42.25
CA VAL A 524 -2.99 -5.44 42.03
C VAL A 524 -3.59 -4.22 42.73
N ARG A 525 -4.24 -3.35 41.97
CA ARG A 525 -4.93 -2.17 42.49
C ARG A 525 -6.42 -2.28 42.17
N LEU A 526 -7.23 -2.34 43.22
CA LEU A 526 -8.68 -2.22 43.14
C LEU A 526 -9.09 -0.77 43.42
N ASP A 527 -9.94 -0.23 42.55
CA ASP A 527 -10.57 1.08 42.68
C ASP A 527 -12.09 0.90 42.50
N MET A 528 -12.89 1.95 42.66
CA MET A 528 -14.35 1.86 42.67
C MET A 528 -14.96 1.42 41.32
N LYS A 529 -14.23 1.58 40.21
CA LYS A 529 -14.74 1.35 38.85
C LYS A 529 -13.82 0.50 37.97
N TYR A 530 -12.67 0.09 38.48
CA TYR A 530 -11.71 -0.70 37.73
C TYR A 530 -10.78 -1.48 38.66
N ILE A 531 -10.18 -2.51 38.09
CA ILE A 531 -9.04 -3.22 38.66
C ILE A 531 -7.86 -3.11 37.70
N ALA A 532 -6.67 -2.88 38.25
CA ALA A 532 -5.44 -2.79 37.50
C ALA A 532 -4.42 -3.81 38.03
N PHE A 533 -3.90 -4.64 37.13
CA PHE A 533 -2.77 -5.52 37.37
C PHE A 533 -1.58 -4.93 36.63
N LYS A 534 -0.46 -4.71 37.32
CA LYS A 534 0.76 -4.15 36.73
C LYS A 534 1.99 -4.86 37.22
N LEU A 535 2.93 -5.09 36.32
CA LEU A 535 4.27 -5.52 36.68
C LEU A 535 5.09 -4.33 37.22
N THR A 536 5.73 -4.48 38.38
CA THR A 536 6.57 -3.42 38.99
C THR A 536 7.87 -3.99 39.55
N SER A 537 8.96 -3.23 39.50
CA SER A 537 10.25 -3.61 40.09
C SER A 537 10.39 -3.19 41.56
N HIS A 538 9.51 -2.32 42.06
CA HIS A 538 9.57 -1.79 43.41
C HIS A 538 8.19 -1.77 44.08
N ILE A 539 8.21 -1.92 45.40
CA ILE A 539 7.06 -1.68 46.29
C ILE A 539 7.23 -0.25 46.81
N GLU A 540 6.45 0.69 46.29
CA GLU A 540 6.38 2.07 46.76
C GLU A 540 5.67 2.17 48.10
#